data_AF-A0A6V7UQN2-F1
#
_entry.id   AF-A0A6V7UQN2-F1
#
_cell.length_a   1.000
_cell.length_b   1.000
_cell.length_c   1.000
_cell.angle_alpha   90.00
_cell.angle_beta   90.00
_cell.angle_gamma   90.00
#
_symmetry.space_group_name_H-M   'P 1'
#
loop_
_entity.id
_entity.type
_entity.pdbx_description
1 polymer ?
#
loop_
_entity_poly.entity_id
_entity_poly.type
_entity_poly.pdbx_seq_one_letter_code
_entity_poly.pdbx_strand_id
1 'polypeptide(L)'
;MAVALRTFASTSKIGWSKLFIQQTVKMSTENFRIERDTFGELKVPNDRYYGAQTARSMQFFKIGGPEERMPLPIIRAFGYLKKAAASVNQEFGLDSKLVVAICQAADEVISGKLDEHFPLVVWQTGSGTQSNMNVNEVIAK
;
A
#
# COMPACT_ATOMS: atom_id res chain seq x y z
N MET A 1 -79.29 -19.45 -4.91
CA MET A 1 -79.12 -20.59 -3.97
C MET A 1 -77.79 -21.26 -4.27
N ALA A 2 -77.19 -21.86 -3.24
CA ALA A 2 -75.94 -22.65 -3.18
C ALA A 2 -74.63 -21.86 -2.95
N VAL A 3 -74.22 -21.92 -1.68
CA VAL A 3 -72.90 -21.65 -1.08
C VAL A 3 -72.05 -22.93 -1.13
N ALA A 4 -70.72 -22.79 -0.97
CA ALA A 4 -69.68 -23.78 -0.61
C ALA A 4 -68.69 -24.07 -1.76
N LEU A 5 -67.36 -24.17 -1.61
CA LEU A 5 -66.47 -24.32 -0.45
C LEU A 5 -65.06 -23.86 -0.87
N ARG A 6 -64.28 -23.34 0.09
CA ARG A 6 -62.85 -23.05 -0.05
C ARG A 6 -62.04 -24.34 -0.07
N THR A 7 -61.01 -24.41 -0.93
CA THR A 7 -59.80 -25.21 -0.68
C THR A 7 -58.56 -24.39 -1.05
N PHE A 8 -57.55 -24.51 -0.20
CA PHE A 8 -56.29 -23.77 -0.15
C PHE A 8 -55.18 -24.64 -0.76
N ALA A 9 -54.31 -24.08 -1.62
CA ALA A 9 -52.93 -24.49 -1.95
C ALA A 9 -52.52 -23.77 -3.25
N SER A 10 -51.30 -23.37 -3.57
CA SER A 10 -50.03 -23.18 -2.87
C SER A 10 -49.10 -22.52 -3.91
N THR A 11 -48.37 -21.49 -3.49
CA THR A 11 -47.07 -21.02 -4.00
C THR A 11 -46.89 -20.67 -5.50
N SER A 12 -46.73 -19.36 -5.67
CA SER A 12 -46.11 -18.60 -6.77
C SER A 12 -44.70 -19.03 -7.18
N LYS A 13 -44.42 -19.01 -8.50
CA LYS A 13 -43.09 -18.67 -9.05
C LYS A 13 -43.26 -17.90 -10.36
N ILE A 14 -43.26 -16.57 -10.27
CA ILE A 14 -43.09 -15.67 -11.41
C ILE A 14 -41.58 -15.55 -11.64
N GLY A 15 -41.09 -16.21 -12.69
CA GLY A 15 -39.68 -16.16 -13.08
C GLY A 15 -39.37 -14.88 -13.83
N TRP A 16 -38.62 -13.97 -13.22
CA TRP A 16 -38.06 -12.80 -13.90
C TRP A 16 -36.78 -13.21 -14.61
N SER A 17 -36.89 -13.39 -15.92
CA SER A 17 -35.74 -13.55 -16.80
C SER A 17 -35.14 -12.18 -17.15
N LYS A 18 -33.81 -12.09 -17.05
CA LYS A 18 -32.92 -11.13 -17.73
C LYS A 18 -32.97 -9.69 -17.21
N LEU A 19 -32.22 -9.41 -16.15
CA LEU A 19 -31.50 -8.14 -16.01
C LEU A 19 -30.34 -8.30 -15.00
N PHE A 20 -29.29 -9.02 -15.39
CA PHE A 20 -27.99 -8.91 -14.72
C PHE A 20 -26.94 -8.61 -15.79
N ILE A 21 -26.65 -7.32 -15.92
CA ILE A 21 -25.43 -6.82 -16.51
C ILE A 21 -24.32 -7.37 -15.62
N GLN A 22 -23.63 -8.40 -16.11
CA GLN A 22 -22.42 -8.90 -15.47
C GLN A 22 -21.35 -7.84 -15.75
N GLN A 23 -21.22 -6.87 -14.85
CA GLN A 23 -20.08 -5.97 -14.81
C GLN A 23 -18.84 -6.85 -14.76
N THR A 24 -18.09 -6.84 -15.86
CA THR A 24 -16.74 -7.37 -15.95
C THR A 24 -15.89 -6.58 -14.95
N VAL A 25 -15.76 -7.11 -13.74
CA VAL A 25 -14.69 -6.67 -12.83
C VAL A 25 -13.40 -7.02 -13.55
N LYS A 26 -12.75 -5.98 -14.09
CA LYS A 26 -11.42 -6.05 -14.68
C LYS A 26 -10.49 -6.47 -13.55
N MET A 27 -10.23 -7.76 -13.38
CA MET A 27 -9.13 -8.23 -12.54
C MET A 27 -7.86 -7.72 -13.22
N SER A 28 -7.30 -6.62 -12.71
CA SER A 28 -5.92 -6.26 -13.03
C SER A 28 -5.06 -7.44 -12.58
N THR A 29 -4.34 -8.04 -13.52
CA THR A 29 -3.25 -8.97 -13.23
C THR A 29 -2.14 -8.13 -12.59
N GLU A 30 -2.29 -7.77 -11.32
CA GLU A 30 -1.22 -7.11 -10.59
C GLU A 30 -0.07 -8.11 -10.49
N ASN A 31 1.00 -7.83 -11.24
CA ASN A 31 2.18 -8.63 -11.20
C ASN A 31 2.88 -8.34 -9.86
N PHE A 32 3.09 -9.36 -9.04
CA PHE A 32 3.76 -9.23 -7.75
C PHE A 32 5.20 -9.73 -7.86
N ARG A 33 6.11 -9.11 -7.12
CA ARG A 33 7.41 -9.70 -6.78
C ARG A 33 7.36 -10.30 -5.38
N ILE A 34 8.20 -11.31 -5.17
CA ILE A 34 8.43 -11.89 -3.85
C ILE A 34 9.63 -11.15 -3.24
N GLU A 35 9.42 -10.54 -2.09
CA GLU A 35 10.48 -10.01 -1.25
C GLU A 35 10.55 -10.77 0.06
N ARG A 36 11.71 -10.77 0.71
CA ARG A 36 11.94 -11.48 1.96
C ARG A 36 12.48 -10.53 3.02
N ASP A 37 11.86 -10.56 4.20
CA ASP A 37 12.41 -9.96 5.42
C ASP A 37 12.76 -11.07 6.44
N THR A 38 13.04 -10.69 7.69
CA THR A 38 13.36 -11.63 8.77
C THR A 38 12.20 -12.52 9.18
N PHE A 39 10.95 -12.15 8.86
CA PHE A 39 9.74 -12.91 9.14
C PHE A 39 9.31 -13.81 7.97
N GLY A 40 10.03 -13.75 6.84
CA GLY A 40 9.83 -14.61 5.68
C GLY A 40 9.45 -13.85 4.42
N GLU A 41 8.88 -14.58 3.47
CA GLU A 41 8.51 -14.06 2.15
C GLU A 41 7.17 -13.33 2.17
N LEU A 42 7.06 -12.29 1.33
CA LEU A 42 5.85 -11.51 1.15
C LEU A 42 5.73 -11.08 -0.32
N LYS A 43 4.50 -11.07 -0.82
CA LYS A 43 4.18 -10.54 -2.15
C LYS A 43 4.04 -9.02 -2.08
N VAL A 44 4.78 -8.32 -2.94
CA VAL A 44 4.77 -6.86 -3.07
C VAL A 44 4.43 -6.50 -4.52
N PRO A 45 3.52 -5.54 -4.77
CA PRO A 45 3.18 -5.12 -6.13
C PRO A 45 4.41 -4.64 -6.92
N ASN A 46 4.56 -5.02 -8.19
CA ASN A 46 5.72 -4.63 -9.00
C ASN A 46 5.76 -3.13 -9.36
N ASP A 47 4.63 -2.44 -9.30
CA ASP A 47 4.50 -1.01 -9.53
C ASP A 47 4.87 -0.15 -8.30
N ARG A 48 5.30 -0.77 -7.19
CA ARG A 48 5.61 -0.06 -5.94
C ARG A 48 7.07 -0.20 -5.54
N TYR A 49 7.69 0.90 -5.13
CA TYR A 49 9.08 0.90 -4.69
C TYR A 49 9.30 0.41 -3.25
N TYR A 50 8.28 0.44 -2.38
CA TYR A 50 8.40 -0.08 -1.02
C TYR A 50 8.58 -1.61 -1.01
N GLY A 51 9.08 -2.18 0.09
CA GLY A 51 9.44 -3.58 0.19
C GLY A 51 8.60 -4.41 1.18
N ALA A 52 9.16 -5.55 1.58
CA ALA A 52 8.49 -6.51 2.46
C ALA A 52 8.10 -5.92 3.83
N GLN A 53 8.91 -5.06 4.44
CA GLN A 53 8.60 -4.52 5.77
C GLN A 53 7.42 -3.55 5.72
N THR A 54 7.38 -2.69 4.70
CA THR A 54 6.23 -1.79 4.47
C THR A 54 4.98 -2.60 4.17
N ALA A 55 5.07 -3.59 3.28
CA ALA A 55 3.93 -4.43 2.94
C ALA A 55 3.40 -5.21 4.16
N ARG A 56 4.28 -5.67 5.04
CA ARG A 56 3.90 -6.31 6.31
C ARG A 56 3.28 -5.32 7.28
N SER A 57 3.82 -4.11 7.40
CA SER A 57 3.27 -3.05 8.25
C SER A 57 1.83 -2.70 7.84
N MET A 58 1.55 -2.59 6.54
CA MET A 58 0.18 -2.38 6.04
C MET A 58 -0.80 -3.50 6.43
N GLN A 59 -0.31 -4.73 6.65
CA GLN A 59 -1.16 -5.83 7.09
C GLN A 59 -1.51 -5.72 8.58
N PHE A 60 -0.57 -5.24 9.40
CA PHE A 60 -0.73 -5.09 10.84
C PHE A 60 -1.45 -3.81 11.26
N PHE A 61 -1.21 -2.70 10.58
CA PHE A 61 -1.72 -1.38 10.95
C PHE A 61 -2.71 -0.86 9.91
N LYS A 62 -3.99 -1.17 10.12
CA LYS A 62 -5.12 -0.79 9.24
C LYS A 62 -6.12 0.11 9.95
N ILE A 63 -5.62 1.12 10.65
CA ILE A 63 -6.44 2.01 11.48
C ILE A 63 -6.62 3.33 10.73
N GLY A 64 -7.85 3.83 10.64
CA GLY A 64 -8.14 5.16 10.10
C GLY A 64 -8.22 5.30 8.58
N GLY A 65 -7.74 4.30 7.82
CA GLY A 65 -7.85 4.31 6.36
C GLY A 65 -6.98 5.38 5.67
N PRO A 66 -7.31 5.78 4.43
CA PRO A 66 -6.50 6.72 3.65
C PRO A 66 -6.35 8.12 4.24
N GLU A 67 -7.31 8.56 5.06
CA GLU A 67 -7.31 9.89 5.70
C GLU A 67 -6.23 9.99 6.78
N GLU A 68 -5.92 8.87 7.44
CA GLU A 68 -4.91 8.79 8.50
C GLU A 68 -3.53 8.36 7.96
N ARG A 69 -3.29 8.53 6.66
CA ARG A 69 -1.97 8.29 6.06
C ARG A 69 -0.92 9.20 6.68
N MET A 70 0.31 8.70 6.75
CA MET A 70 1.45 9.48 7.23
C MET A 70 1.54 10.80 6.44
N PRO A 71 1.53 11.97 7.12
CA PRO A 71 1.52 13.25 6.43
C PRO A 71 2.72 13.39 5.47
N LEU A 72 2.44 13.80 4.24
CA LEU A 72 3.49 14.00 3.22
C LEU A 72 4.65 14.91 3.67
N PRO A 73 4.43 15.98 4.46
CA PRO A 73 5.54 16.76 5.00
C PRO A 73 6.53 15.94 5.85
N ILE A 74 6.07 14.91 6.57
CA ILE A 74 6.93 14.00 7.34
C ILE A 74 7.74 13.10 6.39
N ILE A 75 7.11 12.60 5.33
CA ILE A 75 7.79 11.81 4.29
C ILE A 75 8.89 12.64 3.61
N ARG A 76 8.59 13.90 3.25
CA ARG A 76 9.58 14.82 2.67
C ARG A 76 10.71 15.11 3.65
N ALA A 77 10.41 15.26 4.93
CA ALA A 77 11.42 15.43 5.98
C ALA A 77 12.35 14.21 6.07
N PHE A 78 11.83 12.99 5.93
CA PHE A 78 12.67 11.80 5.79
C PHE A 78 13.56 11.85 4.55
N GLY A 79 13.07 12.35 3.41
CA GLY A 79 13.91 12.58 2.23
C GLY A 79 15.13 13.46 2.55
N TYR A 80 14.92 14.61 3.19
CA TYR A 80 16.03 15.47 3.65
C TYR A 80 16.99 14.74 4.60
N LEU A 81 16.45 14.00 5.58
CA LEU A 81 17.23 13.24 6.54
C LEU A 81 18.12 12.20 5.85
N LYS A 82 17.57 11.42 4.90
CA LYS A 82 18.32 10.36 4.20
C LYS A 82 19.36 10.93 3.26
N LYS A 83 19.07 12.04 2.58
CA LYS A 83 20.04 12.79 1.78
C LYS A 83 21.21 13.26 2.64
N ALA A 84 20.93 13.94 3.76
CA ALA A 84 21.96 14.41 4.67
C ALA A 84 22.80 13.26 5.24
N ALA A 85 22.15 12.16 5.64
CA ALA A 85 22.84 10.98 6.14
C ALA A 85 23.78 10.36 5.09
N ALA A 86 23.35 10.26 3.83
CA ALA A 86 24.19 9.75 2.75
C ALA A 86 25.40 10.67 2.49
N SER A 87 25.20 11.99 2.47
CA SER A 87 26.28 12.96 2.30
C SER A 87 27.32 12.85 3.42
N VAL A 88 26.89 12.81 4.69
CA VAL A 88 27.81 12.67 5.83
C VAL A 88 28.51 11.32 5.79
N ASN A 89 27.81 10.22 5.50
CA ASN A 89 28.41 8.90 5.44
C ASN A 89 29.47 8.76 4.33
N GLN A 90 29.44 9.61 3.30
CA GLN A 90 30.50 9.65 2.30
C GLN A 90 31.86 9.97 2.94
N GLU A 91 31.90 10.88 3.91
CA GLU A 91 33.10 11.26 4.64
C GLU A 91 33.66 10.10 5.49
N PHE A 92 32.81 9.12 5.82
CA PHE A 92 33.16 7.92 6.58
C PHE A 92 33.29 6.65 5.71
N GLY A 93 33.36 6.81 4.38
CA GLY A 93 33.71 5.71 3.46
C GLY A 93 32.54 5.07 2.71
N LEU A 94 31.35 5.68 2.69
CA LEU A 94 30.29 5.24 1.79
C LEU A 94 30.67 5.52 0.32
N ASP A 95 30.48 4.51 -0.54
CA ASP A 95 30.81 4.60 -1.97
C ASP A 95 30.10 5.78 -2.65
N SER A 96 30.85 6.53 -3.45
CA SER A 96 30.34 7.75 -4.07
C SER A 96 29.18 7.51 -5.04
N LYS A 97 29.12 6.35 -5.72
CA LYS A 97 28.00 6.02 -6.60
C LYS A 97 26.73 5.77 -5.79
N LEU A 98 26.86 5.10 -4.64
CA LEU A 98 25.74 4.91 -3.71
C LEU A 98 25.25 6.25 -3.16
N VAL A 99 26.17 7.16 -2.77
CA VAL A 99 25.79 8.50 -2.29
C VAL A 99 25.01 9.26 -3.35
N VAL A 100 25.48 9.27 -4.60
CA VAL A 100 24.79 9.96 -5.71
C VAL A 100 23.40 9.35 -5.94
N ALA A 101 23.29 8.02 -5.98
CA ALA A 101 22.00 7.34 -6.16
C ALA A 101 21.01 7.64 -5.02
N ILE A 102 21.47 7.54 -3.76
CA ILE A 102 20.64 7.81 -2.58
C ILE A 102 20.20 9.28 -2.57
N CYS A 103 21.11 10.22 -2.84
CA CYS A 103 20.79 11.64 -2.90
C CYS A 103 19.75 11.94 -3.99
N GLN A 104 19.88 11.33 -5.17
CA GLN A 104 18.91 11.49 -6.25
C GLN A 104 17.53 10.95 -5.85
N ALA A 105 17.46 9.72 -5.35
CA ALA A 105 16.19 9.13 -4.91
C ALA A 105 15.56 9.94 -3.75
N ALA A 106 16.37 10.43 -2.82
CA ALA A 106 15.92 11.30 -1.74
C ALA A 106 15.35 12.63 -2.27
N ASP A 107 15.92 13.22 -3.32
CA ASP A 107 15.36 14.40 -3.98
C ASP A 107 14.02 14.11 -4.66
N GLU A 108 13.81 12.90 -5.18
CA GLU A 108 12.52 12.46 -5.71
C GLU A 108 11.46 12.31 -4.61
N VAL A 109 11.84 11.85 -3.42
CA VAL A 109 10.98 11.86 -2.22
C VAL A 109 10.65 13.29 -1.79
N ILE A 110 11.66 14.17 -1.70
CA ILE A 110 11.48 15.58 -1.27
C ILE A 110 10.53 16.33 -2.22
N SER A 111 10.67 16.11 -3.54
CA SER A 111 9.83 16.74 -4.56
C SER A 111 8.42 16.17 -4.66
N GLY A 112 8.14 15.05 -3.98
CA GLY A 112 6.83 14.39 -3.97
C GLY A 112 6.56 13.51 -5.19
N LYS A 113 7.56 13.25 -6.05
CA LYS A 113 7.40 12.34 -7.20
C LYS A 113 7.03 10.93 -6.79
N LEU A 114 7.41 10.53 -5.57
CA LEU A 114 7.24 9.18 -5.05
C LEU A 114 6.12 9.07 -4.00
N ASP A 115 5.26 10.08 -3.85
CA ASP A 115 4.23 10.17 -2.80
C ASP A 115 3.33 8.92 -2.74
N GLU A 116 3.08 8.27 -3.87
CA GLU A 116 2.25 7.07 -3.95
C GLU A 116 2.89 5.79 -3.39
N HIS A 117 4.19 5.82 -3.05
CA HIS A 117 4.92 4.69 -2.48
C HIS A 117 4.99 4.73 -0.94
N PHE A 118 4.23 5.64 -0.31
CA PHE A 118 4.15 5.79 1.15
C PHE A 118 2.73 5.51 1.67
N PRO A 119 2.31 4.23 1.71
CA PRO A 119 0.93 3.87 2.03
C PRO A 119 0.63 3.80 3.53
N LEU A 120 1.65 3.94 4.39
CA LEU A 120 1.52 3.71 5.83
C LEU A 120 0.71 4.81 6.53
N VAL A 121 0.03 4.42 7.60
CA VAL A 121 -0.79 5.29 8.43
C VAL A 121 0.00 5.83 9.63
N VAL A 122 -0.48 6.92 10.23
CA VAL A 122 0.07 7.50 11.46
C VAL A 122 0.03 6.49 12.62
N TRP A 123 -1.02 5.67 12.67
CA TRP A 123 -1.29 4.68 13.70
C TRP A 123 -0.45 3.40 13.53
N GLN A 124 0.86 3.54 13.72
CA GLN A 124 1.85 2.45 13.68
C GLN A 124 2.60 2.35 15.03
N THR A 125 3.79 1.75 15.09
CA THR A 125 4.56 1.76 16.34
C THR A 125 4.99 3.18 16.69
N GLY A 126 4.91 3.55 17.98
CA GLY A 126 5.17 4.93 18.44
C GLY A 126 6.57 5.49 18.15
N SER A 127 7.55 4.63 17.83
CA SER A 127 8.91 5.03 17.42
C SER A 127 9.01 5.55 15.98
N GLY A 128 7.99 5.34 15.14
CA GLY A 128 8.05 5.65 13.71
C GLY A 128 8.92 4.71 12.87
N THR A 129 9.27 3.52 13.39
CA THR A 129 10.15 2.55 12.72
C THR A 129 9.64 2.16 11.34
N GLN A 130 8.33 1.96 11.15
CA GLN A 130 7.80 1.52 9.85
C GLN A 130 7.85 2.62 8.80
N SER A 131 7.55 3.88 9.13
CA SER A 131 7.76 4.99 8.18
C SER A 131 9.24 5.19 7.83
N ASN A 132 10.15 5.06 8.79
CA ASN A 132 11.58 5.12 8.50
C ASN A 132 12.00 3.99 7.53
N MET A 133 11.52 2.77 7.75
CA MET A 133 11.82 1.64 6.86
C MET A 133 11.13 1.75 5.50
N ASN A 134 9.92 2.32 5.44
CA ASN A 134 9.26 2.59 4.17
C ASN A 134 10.09 3.54 3.30
N VAL A 135 10.64 4.61 3.89
CA VAL A 135 11.51 5.52 3.13
C VAL A 135 12.82 4.84 2.73
N ASN A 136 13.42 4.03 3.60
CA ASN A 136 14.61 3.26 3.24
C ASN A 136 14.34 2.31 2.07
N GLU A 137 13.24 1.56 2.11
CA GLU A 137 12.89 0.61 1.04
C GLU A 137 12.62 1.33 -0.29
N VAL A 138 11.91 2.46 -0.26
CA VAL A 138 11.63 3.25 -1.47
C VAL A 138 12.91 3.85 -2.07
N ILE A 139 13.81 4.40 -1.24
CA ILE A 139 15.07 4.99 -1.71
C ILE A 139 16.04 3.93 -2.25
N ALA A 140 15.99 2.70 -1.71
CA ALA A 140 16.90 1.63 -2.09
C ALA A 140 16.50 0.89 -3.37
N LYS A 141 15.30 1.12 -3.89
CA LYS A 141 14.74 0.35 -5.00
C LYS A 141 15.23 0.83 -6.37
#